data_AF-A0A8C0P8E3-F1
#
_entry.id   AF-A0A8C0P8E3-F1
#
_cell.length_a   1.000
_cell.length_b   1.000
_cell.length_c   1.000
_cell.angle_alpha   90.00
_cell.angle_beta   90.00
_cell.angle_gamma   90.00
#
_symmetry.space_group_name_H-M   'P 1'
#
loop_
_entity.id
_entity.type
_entity.pdbx_description
1 polymer ?
#
loop_
_entity_poly.entity_id
_entity_poly.type
_entity_poly.pdbx_seq_one_letter_code
_entity_poly.pdbx_strand_id
1 'polypeptide(L)'
;MALSDPDVQKQIKHIMAFIEQEANKKAEEIDEKAEEEFNIEKGCLVQTQRLKIMEYYEKKEKQIEQKKIQMSNLMNQARLQVRRPRDDLITDLLNEAKQIPKQDFPLVKAAVQKNVDVQIDQESYLPEEIAGRVEIYNGDYKIKVSNTPESQLDLIAQQMMPEVLGALFGANANRKFLD
;
A
#
# COMPACT_ATOMS: atom_id res chain seq x y z
N MET A 1 -1.21 -70.38 78.49
CA MET A 1 -1.35 -69.19 79.33
C MET A 1 -2.25 -68.21 78.60
N ALA A 2 -3.42 -67.89 79.15
CA ALA A 2 -4.28 -66.83 78.62
C ALA A 2 -3.64 -65.47 78.95
N LEU A 3 -3.63 -64.55 77.99
CA LEU A 3 -3.19 -63.17 78.20
C LEU A 3 -3.98 -62.55 79.37
N SER A 4 -3.30 -61.77 80.21
CA SER A 4 -3.96 -61.11 81.34
C SER A 4 -4.84 -59.95 80.82
N ASP A 5 -6.02 -59.77 81.41
CA ASP A 5 -6.99 -58.71 81.07
C ASP A 5 -6.38 -57.29 80.90
N PRO A 6 -5.39 -56.85 81.71
CA PRO A 6 -4.73 -55.56 81.49
C PRO A 6 -3.85 -55.50 80.23
N ASP A 7 -3.32 -56.63 79.73
CA ASP A 7 -2.55 -56.67 78.48
C ASP A 7 -3.47 -56.56 77.26
N VAL A 8 -4.67 -57.14 77.34
CA VAL A 8 -5.73 -56.99 76.32
C VAL A 8 -6.16 -55.53 76.21
N GLN A 9 -6.35 -54.83 77.33
CA GLN A 9 -6.67 -53.39 77.31
C GLN A 9 -5.55 -52.53 76.70
N LYS A 10 -4.28 -52.88 76.93
CA LYS A 10 -3.15 -52.18 76.29
C LYS A 10 -3.15 -52.37 74.78
N GLN A 11 -3.43 -53.58 74.29
CA GLN A 11 -3.56 -53.84 72.85
C GLN A 11 -4.72 -53.07 72.23
N ILE A 12 -5.89 -53.03 72.87
CA ILE A 12 -7.04 -52.25 72.39
C ILE A 12 -6.69 -50.76 72.29
N LYS A 13 -6.03 -50.19 73.31
CA LYS A 13 -5.57 -48.80 73.28
C LYS A 13 -4.58 -48.53 72.15
N HIS A 14 -3.66 -49.47 71.90
CA HIS A 14 -2.71 -49.34 70.81
C HIS A 14 -3.39 -49.37 69.44
N ILE A 15 -4.35 -50.29 69.25
CA ILE A 15 -5.14 -50.37 68.01
C ILE A 15 -5.98 -49.10 67.82
N MET A 16 -6.61 -48.57 68.87
CA MET A 16 -7.36 -47.30 68.79
C MET A 16 -6.46 -46.13 68.38
N ALA A 17 -5.27 -46.01 68.98
CA ALA A 17 -4.32 -44.96 68.63
C ALA A 17 -3.81 -45.08 67.18
N PHE A 18 -3.64 -46.31 66.67
CA PHE A 18 -3.28 -46.54 65.28
C PHE A 18 -4.39 -46.09 64.32
N ILE A 19 -5.65 -46.44 64.61
CA ILE A 19 -6.81 -46.03 63.80
C ILE A 19 -6.95 -44.50 63.80
N GLU A 20 -6.76 -43.86 64.95
CA GLU A 20 -6.81 -42.39 65.06
C GLU A 20 -5.68 -41.72 64.28
N GLN A 21 -4.46 -42.27 64.35
CA GLN A 21 -3.33 -41.76 63.57
C GLN A 21 -3.53 -41.95 62.05
N GLU A 22 -4.08 -43.08 61.64
CA GLU A 22 -4.39 -43.36 60.24
C GLU A 22 -5.50 -42.44 59.70
N ALA A 23 -6.55 -42.20 60.49
CA ALA A 23 -7.60 -41.25 60.16
C ALA A 23 -7.06 -39.82 60.02
N ASN A 24 -6.21 -39.37 60.95
CA ASN A 24 -5.60 -38.04 60.92
C ASN A 24 -4.68 -37.87 59.70
N LYS A 25 -3.81 -38.85 59.41
CA LYS A 25 -2.95 -38.81 58.21
C LYS A 25 -3.76 -38.73 56.93
N LYS A 26 -4.88 -39.48 56.86
CA LYS A 26 -5.75 -39.47 55.70
C LYS A 26 -6.51 -38.15 55.53
N ALA A 27 -6.85 -37.49 56.64
CA ALA A 27 -7.41 -36.14 56.62
C ALA A 27 -6.38 -35.13 56.09
N GLU A 28 -5.14 -35.17 56.62
CA GLU A 28 -4.05 -34.31 56.15
C GLU A 28 -3.76 -34.52 54.65
N GLU A 29 -3.72 -35.77 54.17
CA GLU A 29 -3.50 -36.07 52.75
C GLU A 29 -4.63 -35.53 51.85
N ILE A 30 -5.88 -35.52 52.33
CA ILE A 30 -7.01 -34.95 51.60
C ILE A 30 -6.89 -33.43 51.53
N ASP A 31 -6.52 -32.78 52.62
CA ASP A 31 -6.37 -31.33 52.68
C ASP A 31 -5.22 -30.84 51.79
N GLU A 32 -4.06 -31.53 51.82
CA GLU A 32 -2.92 -31.23 50.95
C GLU A 32 -3.31 -31.37 49.47
N LYS A 33 -4.01 -32.44 49.09
CA LYS A 33 -4.47 -32.63 47.70
C LYS A 33 -5.49 -31.60 47.27
N ALA A 34 -6.41 -31.21 48.16
CA ALA A 34 -7.40 -30.19 47.86
C ALA A 34 -6.74 -28.83 47.60
N GLU A 35 -5.70 -28.48 48.34
CA GLU A 35 -4.94 -27.25 48.13
C GLU A 35 -4.13 -27.30 46.82
N GLU A 36 -3.50 -28.43 46.50
CA GLU A 36 -2.81 -28.63 45.21
C GLU A 36 -3.77 -28.47 44.02
N GLU A 37 -4.91 -29.16 44.03
CA GLU A 37 -5.92 -29.09 42.98
C GLU A 37 -6.48 -27.68 42.81
N PHE A 38 -6.79 -26.99 43.92
CA PHE A 38 -7.26 -25.61 43.90
C PHE A 38 -6.27 -24.68 43.20
N ASN A 39 -4.98 -24.81 43.53
CA ASN A 39 -3.94 -23.98 42.95
C ASN A 39 -3.75 -24.24 41.45
N ILE A 40 -3.83 -25.51 41.03
CA ILE A 40 -3.77 -25.89 39.61
C ILE A 40 -4.96 -25.32 38.84
N GLU A 41 -6.18 -25.50 39.33
CA GLU A 41 -7.39 -25.07 38.63
C GLU A 41 -7.47 -23.54 38.54
N LYS A 42 -7.15 -22.83 39.63
CA LYS A 42 -7.01 -21.38 39.64
C LYS A 42 -5.97 -20.90 38.62
N GLY A 43 -4.81 -21.56 38.56
CA GLY A 43 -3.76 -21.27 37.59
C GLY A 43 -4.25 -21.43 36.15
N CYS A 44 -4.91 -22.55 35.85
CA CYS A 44 -5.47 -22.86 34.55
C CYS A 44 -6.52 -21.82 34.11
N LEU A 45 -7.42 -21.42 35.02
CA LEU A 45 -8.46 -20.43 34.75
C LEU A 45 -7.85 -19.05 34.41
N VAL A 46 -6.87 -18.60 35.19
CA VAL A 46 -6.20 -17.32 34.97
C VAL A 46 -5.43 -17.32 33.65
N GLN A 47 -4.70 -18.39 33.35
CA GLN A 47 -3.97 -18.51 32.07
C GLN A 47 -4.93 -18.50 30.88
N THR A 48 -6.03 -19.26 30.96
CA THR A 48 -7.05 -19.30 29.91
C THR A 48 -7.65 -17.92 29.64
N GLN A 49 -7.98 -17.16 30.69
CA GLN A 49 -8.52 -15.81 30.52
C GLN A 49 -7.46 -14.82 30.01
N ARG A 50 -6.20 -14.94 30.45
CA ARG A 50 -5.09 -14.14 29.93
C ARG A 50 -4.92 -14.31 28.41
N LEU A 51 -4.98 -15.55 27.92
CA LEU A 51 -4.91 -15.82 26.48
C LEU A 51 -6.06 -15.15 25.72
N LYS A 52 -7.29 -15.24 26.24
CA LYS A 52 -8.46 -14.55 25.63
C LYS A 52 -8.29 -13.04 25.58
N ILE A 53 -7.76 -12.44 26.65
CA ILE A 53 -7.49 -11.00 26.70
C ILE A 53 -6.42 -10.62 25.66
N MET A 54 -5.34 -11.39 25.58
CA MET A 54 -4.27 -11.14 24.61
C MET A 54 -4.79 -11.22 23.17
N GLU A 55 -5.57 -12.24 22.83
CA GLU A 55 -6.17 -12.39 21.49
C GLU A 55 -7.13 -11.23 21.15
N TYR A 56 -7.90 -10.74 22.12
CA TYR A 56 -8.77 -9.58 21.95
C TYR A 56 -7.98 -8.30 21.62
N TYR A 57 -6.88 -8.05 22.34
CA TYR A 57 -6.03 -6.89 22.10
C TYR A 57 -5.26 -7.00 20.77
N GLU A 58 -4.82 -8.19 20.38
CA GLU A 58 -4.17 -8.41 19.08
C GLU A 58 -5.13 -8.10 17.92
N LYS A 59 -6.40 -8.52 18.03
CA LYS A 59 -7.45 -8.18 17.06
C LYS A 59 -7.72 -6.66 17.00
N LYS A 60 -7.73 -5.99 18.15
CA LYS A 60 -7.90 -4.52 18.24
C LYS A 60 -6.74 -3.78 17.56
N GLU A 61 -5.51 -4.23 17.77
CA GLU A 61 -4.32 -3.64 17.16
C GLU A 61 -4.37 -3.75 15.63
N LYS A 62 -4.67 -4.94 15.10
CA LYS A 62 -4.86 -5.16 13.65
C LYS A 62 -5.94 -4.26 13.05
N GLN A 63 -7.05 -4.02 13.76
CA GLN A 63 -8.09 -3.08 13.31
C GLN A 63 -7.60 -1.63 13.24
N ILE A 64 -6.74 -1.21 14.18
CA ILE A 64 -6.19 0.16 14.18
C ILE A 64 -5.24 0.34 12.99
N GLU A 65 -4.42 -0.67 12.68
CA GLU A 65 -3.56 -0.67 11.49
C GLU A 65 -4.39 -0.50 10.21
N GLN A 66 -5.48 -1.25 10.09
CA GLN A 66 -6.39 -1.16 8.94
C GLN A 66 -6.99 0.25 8.78
N LYS A 67 -7.33 0.93 9.88
CA LYS A 67 -7.84 2.32 9.82
C LYS A 67 -6.80 3.29 9.26
N LYS A 68 -5.51 3.10 9.56
CA LYS A 68 -4.44 3.93 8.96
C LYS A 68 -4.39 3.76 7.45
N ILE A 69 -4.51 2.52 6.96
CA ILE A 69 -4.53 2.23 5.51
C ILE A 69 -5.75 2.89 4.86
N GLN A 70 -6.93 2.76 5.47
CA GLN A 70 -8.15 3.40 4.98
C GLN A 70 -8.01 4.92 4.89
N MET A 71 -7.45 5.55 5.92
CA MET A 71 -7.20 6.99 5.93
C MET A 71 -6.21 7.39 4.82
N SER A 72 -5.11 6.65 4.68
CA SER A 72 -4.13 6.87 3.60
C SER A 72 -4.76 6.77 2.21
N ASN A 73 -5.59 5.75 1.98
CA ASN A 73 -6.31 5.57 0.72
C ASN A 73 -7.27 6.72 0.44
N LEU A 74 -8.00 7.19 1.45
CA LEU A 74 -8.91 8.34 1.32
C LEU A 74 -8.14 9.62 0.94
N MET A 75 -7.01 9.88 1.58
CA MET A 75 -6.16 11.04 1.27
C MET A 75 -5.57 10.95 -0.14
N ASN A 76 -5.15 9.75 -0.55
CA ASN A 76 -4.67 9.51 -1.92
C ASN A 76 -5.79 9.71 -2.95
N GLN A 77 -7.01 9.27 -2.65
CA GLN A 77 -8.17 9.49 -3.52
C GLN A 77 -8.47 10.98 -3.67
N ALA A 78 -8.48 11.74 -2.58
CA ALA A 78 -8.65 13.19 -2.60
C ALA A 78 -7.53 13.88 -3.42
N ARG A 79 -6.27 13.45 -3.24
CA ARG A 79 -5.14 13.96 -4.03
C ARG A 79 -5.31 13.69 -5.53
N LEU A 80 -5.80 12.51 -5.91
CA LEU A 80 -6.08 12.16 -7.30
C LEU A 80 -7.26 12.96 -7.87
N GLN A 81 -8.29 13.26 -7.08
CA GLN A 81 -9.40 14.11 -7.49
C GLN A 81 -8.97 15.55 -7.79
N VAL A 82 -7.90 16.05 -7.17
CA VAL A 82 -7.35 17.38 -7.49
C VAL A 82 -6.35 17.31 -8.65
N ARG A 83 -5.69 16.18 -8.88
CA ARG A 83 -4.74 16.00 -10.00
C ARG A 83 -5.46 15.80 -11.32
N ARG A 84 -6.47 14.92 -11.37
CA ARG A 84 -7.19 14.59 -12.60
C ARG A 84 -7.73 15.82 -13.35
N PRO A 85 -8.50 16.74 -12.72
CA PRO A 85 -8.99 17.92 -13.41
C PRO A 85 -7.89 18.87 -13.91
N ARG A 86 -6.71 18.86 -13.26
CA ARG A 86 -5.57 19.66 -13.73
C ARG A 86 -4.98 19.07 -15.00
N ASP A 87 -4.85 17.75 -15.05
CA ASP A 87 -4.38 17.04 -16.26
C ASP A 87 -5.42 17.14 -17.38
N ASP A 88 -6.72 17.05 -17.05
CA ASP A 88 -7.83 17.24 -18.00
C ASP A 88 -7.78 18.66 -18.60
N LEU A 89 -7.61 19.71 -17.78
CA LEU A 89 -7.48 21.10 -18.26
C LEU A 89 -6.31 21.29 -19.24
N ILE A 90 -5.16 20.67 -18.95
CA ILE A 90 -3.99 20.73 -19.84
C ILE A 90 -4.29 20.01 -21.14
N THR A 91 -4.95 18.85 -21.07
CA THR A 91 -5.33 18.05 -22.24
C THR A 91 -6.29 18.84 -23.13
N ASP A 92 -7.29 19.49 -22.53
CA ASP A 92 -8.24 20.34 -23.23
C ASP A 92 -7.53 21.53 -23.90
N LEU A 93 -6.61 22.20 -23.20
CA LEU A 93 -5.81 23.29 -23.77
C LEU A 93 -4.97 22.84 -24.98
N LEU A 94 -4.35 21.66 -24.90
CA LEU A 94 -3.56 21.10 -26.00
C LEU A 94 -4.46 20.71 -27.18
N ASN A 95 -5.66 20.20 -26.91
CA ASN A 95 -6.65 19.89 -27.94
C ASN A 95 -7.17 21.15 -28.62
N GLU A 96 -7.43 22.22 -27.88
CA GLU A 96 -7.77 23.53 -28.43
C GLU A 96 -6.62 24.06 -29.29
N ALA A 97 -5.38 23.98 -28.81
CA ALA A 97 -4.20 24.41 -29.56
C ALA A 97 -4.00 23.61 -30.87
N LYS A 98 -4.41 22.34 -30.90
CA LYS A 98 -4.44 21.52 -32.12
C LYS A 98 -5.51 21.96 -33.12
N GLN A 99 -6.62 22.55 -32.65
CA GLN A 99 -7.71 23.05 -33.49
C GLN A 99 -7.53 24.48 -34.00
N ILE A 100 -6.66 25.30 -33.39
CA ILE A 100 -6.41 26.66 -33.87
C ILE A 100 -5.87 26.58 -35.32
N PRO A 101 -6.59 27.15 -36.31
CA PRO A 101 -6.21 27.04 -37.70
C PRO A 101 -4.84 27.69 -37.93
N LYS A 102 -3.92 26.87 -38.46
CA LYS A 102 -2.54 27.22 -38.77
C LYS A 102 -2.54 28.34 -39.79
N GLN A 103 -2.18 29.56 -39.37
CA GLN A 103 -1.78 30.60 -40.32
C GLN A 103 -0.62 30.05 -41.15
N ASP A 104 -0.69 30.24 -42.47
CA ASP A 104 0.33 29.80 -43.41
C ASP A 104 1.70 30.33 -43.00
N PHE A 105 2.60 29.42 -42.61
CA PHE A 105 4.01 29.74 -42.44
C PHE A 105 4.72 29.61 -43.79
N PRO A 106 5.41 30.67 -44.27
CA PRO A 106 6.07 30.62 -45.56
C PRO A 106 7.15 29.53 -45.62
N LEU A 107 7.10 28.80 -46.74
CA LEU A 107 7.82 27.59 -47.13
C LEU A 107 9.30 27.46 -46.70
N VAL A 108 9.62 26.22 -46.31
CA VAL A 108 10.91 25.60 -45.91
C VAL A 108 12.02 25.64 -46.98
N LYS A 109 11.95 26.51 -48.01
CA LYS A 109 12.99 26.59 -49.06
C LYS A 109 14.23 27.42 -48.69
N ALA A 110 14.23 28.11 -47.55
CA ALA A 110 15.31 29.05 -47.20
C ALA A 110 16.50 28.45 -46.43
N ALA A 111 16.37 27.23 -45.87
CA ALA A 111 17.33 26.73 -44.88
C ALA A 111 18.43 25.79 -45.41
N VAL A 112 18.32 25.26 -46.63
CA VAL A 112 19.23 24.21 -47.10
C VAL A 112 19.95 24.63 -48.38
N GLN A 113 21.17 25.17 -48.24
CA GLN A 113 22.14 25.41 -49.32
C GLN A 113 22.84 24.10 -49.76
N LYS A 114 22.07 23.06 -50.12
CA LYS A 114 22.60 21.82 -50.72
C LYS A 114 21.66 21.32 -51.81
N ASN A 115 22.23 20.85 -52.93
CA ASN A 115 21.47 20.17 -53.97
C ASN A 115 21.06 18.79 -53.45
N VAL A 116 19.75 18.58 -53.28
CA VAL A 116 19.17 17.32 -52.81
C VAL A 116 18.13 16.89 -53.85
N ASP A 117 18.21 15.64 -54.32
CA ASP A 117 17.17 15.03 -55.13
C ASP A 117 15.98 14.68 -54.23
N VAL A 118 14.88 15.42 -54.40
CA VAL A 118 13.64 15.22 -53.64
C VAL A 118 12.63 14.52 -54.54
N GLN A 119 12.27 13.29 -54.19
CA GLN A 119 11.19 12.55 -54.85
C GLN A 119 9.96 12.55 -53.93
N ILE A 120 8.79 12.83 -54.52
CA ILE A 120 7.50 12.77 -53.81
C ILE A 120 6.93 11.38 -54.01
N ASP A 121 6.65 10.69 -52.91
CA ASP A 121 5.99 9.40 -52.93
C ASP A 121 4.53 9.56 -53.40
N GLN A 122 4.11 8.72 -54.34
CA GLN A 122 2.75 8.70 -54.91
C GLN A 122 1.95 7.47 -54.48
N GLU A 123 2.57 6.54 -53.74
CA GLU A 123 1.93 5.30 -53.28
C GLU A 123 1.51 5.40 -51.80
N SER A 124 2.29 6.11 -50.97
CA SER A 124 2.03 6.27 -49.54
C SER A 124 1.78 7.73 -49.16
N TYR A 125 0.51 8.10 -48.99
CA TYR A 125 0.12 9.43 -48.52
C TYR A 125 -0.06 9.47 -47.00
N LEU A 126 0.11 10.65 -46.42
CA LEU A 126 -0.25 10.88 -45.02
C LEU A 126 -1.77 10.74 -44.82
N PRO A 127 -2.23 10.22 -43.67
CA PRO A 127 -3.65 10.15 -43.34
C PRO A 127 -4.33 11.53 -43.40
N GLU A 128 -5.58 11.56 -43.85
CA GLU A 128 -6.40 12.80 -43.92
C GLU A 128 -6.65 13.44 -42.54
N GLU A 129 -6.46 12.68 -41.46
CA GLU A 129 -6.56 13.15 -40.08
C GLU A 129 -5.41 14.09 -39.68
N ILE A 130 -4.29 14.05 -40.39
CA ILE A 130 -3.14 14.94 -40.12
C ILE A 130 -3.42 16.29 -40.77
N ALA A 131 -3.40 17.35 -39.97
CA ALA A 131 -3.69 18.69 -40.46
C ALA A 131 -2.52 19.34 -41.24
N GLY A 132 -1.68 18.53 -41.90
CA GLY A 132 -0.74 18.93 -42.97
C GLY A 132 0.76 18.69 -42.72
N ARG A 133 1.58 19.42 -43.51
CA ARG A 133 3.05 19.34 -43.62
C ARG A 133 3.56 18.00 -44.18
N VAL A 134 4.81 17.65 -43.88
CA VAL A 134 5.58 16.60 -44.56
C VAL A 134 6.26 15.68 -43.56
N GLU A 135 6.30 14.40 -43.88
CA GLU A 135 7.25 13.45 -43.32
C GLU A 135 8.33 13.17 -44.36
N ILE A 136 9.59 13.25 -43.95
CA ILE A 136 10.73 13.06 -44.85
C ILE A 136 11.41 11.74 -44.49
N TYR A 137 11.64 10.92 -45.51
CA TYR A 137 12.38 9.67 -45.41
C TYR A 137 13.71 9.80 -46.15
N ASN A 138 14.73 9.10 -45.65
CA ASN A 138 15.95 8.86 -46.41
C ASN A 138 15.71 7.79 -47.49
N GLY A 139 16.56 7.71 -48.53
CA GLY A 139 16.41 6.77 -49.64
C GLY A 139 16.34 5.28 -49.25
N ASP A 140 16.93 4.92 -48.10
CA ASP A 140 16.85 3.57 -47.53
C ASP A 140 15.62 3.34 -46.62
N TYR A 141 14.74 4.33 -46.46
CA TYR A 141 13.59 4.35 -45.55
C TYR A 141 13.91 4.10 -44.05
N LYS A 142 15.19 4.10 -43.66
CA LYS A 142 15.64 3.85 -42.27
C LYS A 142 15.52 5.05 -41.33
N ILE A 143 15.63 6.26 -41.85
CA ILE A 143 15.59 7.50 -41.07
C ILE A 143 14.34 8.26 -41.47
N LYS A 144 13.47 8.53 -40.49
CA LYS A 144 12.25 9.31 -40.65
C LYS A 144 12.37 10.62 -39.86
N VAL A 145 12.02 11.73 -40.51
CA VAL A 145 11.85 13.03 -39.88
C VAL A 145 10.41 13.48 -40.08
N SER A 146 9.62 13.42 -39.00
CA SER A 146 8.24 13.90 -39.00
C SER A 146 8.21 15.40 -38.68
N ASN A 147 7.94 16.23 -39.68
CA ASN A 147 7.68 17.65 -39.48
C ASN A 147 6.18 17.93 -39.55
N THR A 148 5.37 17.04 -38.98
CA THR A 148 3.94 17.27 -38.83
C THR A 148 3.72 18.28 -37.71
N PRO A 149 2.72 19.17 -37.85
CA PRO A 149 2.43 20.18 -36.84
C PRO A 149 2.01 19.58 -35.50
N GLU A 150 1.41 18.39 -35.50
CA GLU A 150 1.09 17.61 -34.30
C GLU A 150 2.39 17.21 -33.57
N SER A 151 3.39 16.71 -34.31
CA SER A 151 4.70 16.36 -33.75
C SER A 151 5.45 17.59 -33.22
N GLN A 152 5.37 18.72 -33.92
CA GLN A 152 5.96 19.98 -33.45
C GLN A 152 5.28 20.51 -32.20
N LEU A 153 3.94 20.47 -32.15
CA LEU A 153 3.17 20.95 -31.02
C LEU A 153 3.38 20.08 -29.78
N ASP A 154 3.42 18.76 -29.94
CA ASP A 154 3.72 17.85 -28.83
C ASP A 154 5.16 18.07 -28.30
N LEU A 155 6.14 18.30 -29.19
CA LEU A 155 7.52 18.60 -28.80
C LEU A 155 7.65 19.94 -28.05
N ILE A 156 7.01 21.00 -28.55
CA ILE A 156 7.01 22.32 -27.91
C ILE A 156 6.25 22.25 -26.58
N ALA A 157 5.10 21.58 -26.54
CA ALA A 157 4.34 21.40 -25.32
C ALA A 157 5.21 20.74 -24.25
N GLN A 158 5.90 19.64 -24.56
CA GLN A 158 6.80 18.96 -23.62
C GLN A 158 7.91 19.87 -23.06
N GLN A 159 8.53 20.71 -23.91
CA GLN A 159 9.58 21.63 -23.48
C GLN A 159 9.04 22.79 -22.64
N MET A 160 7.86 23.31 -23.00
CA MET A 160 7.26 24.49 -22.38
C MET A 160 6.32 24.15 -21.22
N MET A 161 6.06 22.86 -20.95
CA MET A 161 5.18 22.40 -19.86
C MET A 161 5.46 23.09 -18.51
N PRO A 162 6.72 23.26 -18.06
CA PRO A 162 6.99 23.91 -16.77
C PRO A 162 6.49 25.36 -16.71
N GLU A 163 6.59 26.10 -17.81
CA GLU A 163 6.13 27.49 -17.92
C GLU A 163 4.60 27.56 -18.02
N VAL A 164 3.99 26.68 -18.81
CA VAL A 164 2.53 26.55 -18.94
C VAL A 164 1.90 26.22 -17.58
N LEU A 165 2.50 25.30 -16.82
CA LEU A 165 2.05 24.96 -15.47
C LEU A 165 2.18 26.15 -14.50
N GLY A 166 3.28 26.89 -14.57
CA GLY A 166 3.49 28.10 -13.76
C GLY A 166 2.50 29.21 -14.07
N ALA A 167 2.13 29.38 -15.34
CA ALA A 167 1.16 30.37 -15.78
C ALA A 167 -0.29 30.00 -15.38
N LEU A 168 -0.66 28.71 -15.48
CA LEU A 168 -2.01 28.24 -15.18
C LEU A 168 -2.27 28.05 -13.67
N PHE A 169 -1.30 27.52 -12.93
CA PHE A 169 -1.48 27.10 -11.53
C PHE A 169 -0.65 27.89 -10.53
N GLY A 170 0.14 28.86 -10.99
CA GLY A 170 1.02 29.67 -10.17
C GLY A 170 2.37 29.02 -9.88
N ALA A 171 3.34 29.86 -9.50
CA ALA A 171 4.68 29.40 -9.14
C ALA A 171 4.68 28.65 -7.80
N ASN A 172 5.54 27.63 -7.70
CA ASN A 172 5.73 26.88 -6.46
C ASN A 172 6.47 27.74 -5.42
N ALA A 173 5.78 28.14 -4.35
CA ALA A 173 6.33 28.95 -3.26
C ALA A 173 7.57 28.32 -2.56
N ASN A 174 7.74 27.00 -2.65
CA ASN A 174 8.87 26.30 -2.04
C ASN A 174 10.11 26.22 -2.97
N ARG A 175 10.02 26.64 -4.24
CA ARG A 175 11.16 26.64 -5.17
C ARG A 175 11.97 27.94 -4.99
N LYS A 176 13.14 27.83 -4.37
CA LYS A 176 14.02 28.97 -4.06
C LYS A 176 15.10 29.25 -5.11
N PHE A 177 15.47 28.25 -5.90
CA PHE A 177 16.54 28.32 -6.89
C PHE A 177 16.06 27.80 -8.25
N LEU A 178 16.64 28.37 -9.32
CA LEU A 178 16.35 28.02 -10.72
C LEU A 178 17.56 27.36 -11.42
N ASP A 179 18.65 27.14 -10.66
CA ASP A 179 19.92 26.56 -11.13
C ASP A 179 19.85 25.06 -11.42
#